data_AF-A0A949JEM2-F1
#
_entry.id   AF-A0A949JEM2-F1
#
_cell.length_a   1.000
_cell.length_b   1.000
_cell.length_c   1.000
_cell.angle_alpha   90.00
_cell.angle_beta   90.00
_cell.angle_gamma   90.00
#
_symmetry.space_group_name_H-M   'P 1'
#
loop_
_entity.id
_entity.type
_entity.pdbx_description
1 polymer ?
#
loop_
_entity_poly.entity_id
_entity_poly.type
_entity_poly.pdbx_seq_one_letter_code
_entity_poly.pdbx_strand_id
1 'polypeptide(L)'
;MREGLADGLREGGWNGFTLEPSTTLAEFRRSEAFWGTFGSFGAPMLVFGSHVVWSARRGRRVPGWLGWALVAWGAPLSFVLPKSPAWTVPAIGALLILGDRNRRRNRQH
;
A
#
# COMPACT_ATOMS: atom_id res chain seq x y z
N MET A 1 17.31 25.30 17.05
CA MET A 1 16.21 24.39 16.63
C MET A 1 15.99 24.40 15.11
N ARG A 2 17.07 24.42 14.31
CA ARG A 2 17.02 24.31 12.83
C ARG A 2 18.08 23.34 12.31
N GLU A 3 19.14 23.13 13.09
CA GLU A 3 20.24 22.22 12.75
C GLU A 3 19.85 20.74 12.89
N GLY A 4 19.10 20.35 13.93
CA GLY A 4 18.65 18.94 14.09
C GLY A 4 17.67 18.41 13.02
N LEU A 5 17.00 19.29 12.27
CA LEU A 5 16.16 18.89 11.13
C LEU A 5 17.00 18.64 9.86
N ALA A 6 18.11 19.37 9.71
CA ALA A 6 19.02 19.20 8.58
C ALA A 6 19.88 17.93 8.75
N ASP A 7 20.30 17.61 9.97
CA ASP A 7 21.05 16.39 10.28
C ASP A 7 20.15 15.14 10.11
N GLY A 8 18.91 15.20 10.59
CA GLY A 8 17.93 14.13 10.38
C GLY A 8 17.53 13.91 8.91
N LEU A 9 17.73 14.89 8.03
CA LEU A 9 17.53 14.70 6.58
C LEU A 9 18.80 14.21 5.86
N ARG A 10 19.99 14.48 6.43
CA ARG A 10 21.31 14.12 5.88
C ARG A 10 21.80 12.74 6.29
N GLU A 11 21.56 12.33 7.53
CA GLU A 11 21.83 10.97 8.02
C GLU A 11 20.80 9.95 7.49
N GLY A 12 19.76 10.46 6.83
CA GLY A 12 18.63 9.69 6.36
C GLY A 12 17.69 9.41 7.53
N GLY A 13 16.74 10.30 7.77
CA GLY A 13 15.55 9.98 8.57
C GLY A 13 14.74 8.82 7.97
N TRP A 14 15.05 8.47 6.71
CA TRP A 14 14.64 7.24 6.02
C TRP A 14 15.50 6.01 6.37
N ASN A 15 16.76 6.21 6.79
CA ASN A 15 17.68 5.18 7.27
C ASN A 15 17.42 4.76 8.73
N GLY A 16 16.56 5.44 9.48
CA GLY A 16 16.03 4.85 10.73
C GLY A 16 15.24 3.54 10.49
N PHE A 17 14.85 3.30 9.23
CA PHE A 17 14.27 2.05 8.72
C PHE A 17 15.19 1.38 7.70
N THR A 18 16.51 1.62 7.72
CA THR A 18 17.40 0.71 6.99
C THR A 18 17.17 -0.67 7.58
N LEU A 19 16.56 -1.52 6.77
CA LEU A 19 16.69 -2.95 6.88
C LEU A 19 18.18 -3.23 6.66
N GLU A 20 19.04 -3.00 7.66
CA GLU A 20 20.24 -3.82 7.77
C GLU A 20 19.76 -5.26 7.54
N PRO A 21 20.27 -5.97 6.53
CA PRO A 21 19.90 -7.35 6.30
C PRO A 21 20.04 -8.06 7.64
N SER A 22 18.96 -8.65 8.16
CA SER A 22 18.97 -9.31 9.46
C SER A 22 20.13 -10.30 9.46
N THR A 23 21.24 -9.92 10.10
CA THR A 23 22.48 -10.68 10.02
C THR A 23 22.39 -11.85 11.01
N THR A 24 21.38 -11.81 11.90
CA THR A 24 21.05 -12.84 12.87
C THR A 24 19.60 -13.32 12.77
N LEU A 25 19.35 -14.57 13.14
CA LEU A 25 18.01 -15.18 13.17
C LEU A 25 17.04 -14.45 14.12
N ALA A 26 17.57 -13.87 15.21
CA ALA A 26 16.77 -13.15 16.20
C ALA A 26 16.16 -11.86 15.61
N GLU A 27 16.92 -11.13 14.79
CA GLU A 27 16.45 -9.93 14.10
C GLU A 27 15.38 -10.25 13.06
N PHE A 28 15.57 -11.33 12.29
CA PHE A 28 14.55 -11.78 11.32
C PHE A 28 13.22 -12.08 12.01
N ARG A 29 13.24 -12.87 13.09
CA ARG A 29 12.02 -13.20 13.87
C ARG A 29 11.33 -11.97 14.45
N ARG A 30 12.12 -10.97 14.87
CA ARG A 30 11.57 -9.69 15.37
C ARG A 30 10.87 -8.90 14.28
N SER A 31 11.48 -8.80 13.11
CA SER A 31 10.89 -8.17 11.93
C SER A 31 9.64 -8.90 11.47
N GLU A 32 9.68 -10.24 11.40
CA GLU A 32 8.52 -11.07 11.06
C GLU A 32 7.36 -10.88 12.04
N ALA A 33 7.62 -10.85 13.35
CA ALA A 33 6.60 -10.60 14.36
C ALA A 33 6.01 -9.18 14.25
N PHE A 34 6.83 -8.18 13.91
CA PHE A 34 6.36 -6.81 13.69
C PHE A 34 5.44 -6.73 12.46
N TRP A 35 5.88 -7.28 11.32
CA TRP A 35 5.09 -7.30 10.08
C TRP A 35 3.89 -8.25 10.13
N GLY A 36 3.91 -9.24 11.03
CA GLY A 36 2.77 -10.12 11.31
C GLY A 36 1.71 -9.51 12.23
N THR A 37 2.02 -8.40 12.91
CA THR A 37 1.12 -7.72 13.86
C THR A 37 0.77 -6.32 13.38
N PHE A 38 1.31 -5.29 14.03
CA PHE A 38 0.94 -3.89 13.85
C PHE A 38 1.53 -3.27 12.57
N GLY A 39 2.68 -3.76 12.12
CA GLY A 39 3.30 -3.36 10.86
C GLY A 39 2.61 -3.97 9.64
N SER A 40 1.70 -4.93 9.84
CA SER A 40 1.08 -5.66 8.74
C SER A 40 0.25 -4.74 7.84
N PHE A 41 0.54 -4.79 6.54
CA PHE A 41 -0.35 -4.22 5.52
C PHE A 41 -1.68 -4.97 5.40
N GLY A 42 -1.82 -6.14 6.04
CA GLY A 42 -3.01 -6.98 5.97
C GLY A 42 -4.24 -6.30 6.58
N ALA A 43 -4.19 -5.85 7.84
CA ALA A 43 -5.36 -5.28 8.50
C ALA A 43 -5.89 -3.99 7.82
N PRO A 44 -5.04 -3.01 7.44
CA PRO A 44 -5.49 -1.84 6.68
C PRO A 44 -6.09 -2.22 5.31
N MET A 45 -5.50 -3.19 4.60
CA MET A 45 -6.04 -3.67 3.32
C MET A 45 -7.38 -4.40 3.49
N LEU A 46 -7.55 -5.14 4.58
CA LEU A 46 -8.80 -5.84 4.88
C LEU A 46 -9.93 -4.84 5.15
N VAL A 47 -9.66 -3.82 5.98
CA VAL A 47 -10.60 -2.71 6.24
C VAL A 47 -10.94 -1.98 4.93
N PHE A 48 -9.92 -1.66 4.12
CA PHE A 48 -10.14 -1.00 2.83
C PHE A 48 -10.99 -1.85 1.88
N GLY A 49 -10.69 -3.15 1.74
CA GLY A 49 -11.46 -4.09 0.94
C GLY A 49 -12.91 -4.22 1.43
N SER A 50 -13.11 -4.35 2.74
CA SER A 50 -14.45 -4.35 3.34
C SER A 50 -15.21 -3.06 3.05
N HIS A 51 -14.54 -1.91 3.13
CA HIS A 51 -15.14 -0.61 2.81
C HIS A 51 -15.55 -0.51 1.33
N VAL A 52 -14.71 -1.00 0.41
CA VAL A 52 -15.02 -1.05 -1.03
C VAL A 52 -16.25 -1.93 -1.28
N VAL A 53 -16.28 -3.14 -0.71
CA VAL A 53 -17.42 -4.07 -0.85
C VAL A 53 -18.70 -3.46 -0.27
N TRP A 54 -18.62 -2.88 0.92
CA TRP A 54 -19.74 -2.21 1.56
C TRP A 54 -20.27 -1.03 0.72
N SER A 55 -19.36 -0.19 0.20
CA SER A 55 -19.70 0.94 -0.67
C SER A 55 -20.40 0.45 -1.95
N ALA A 56 -19.87 -0.59 -2.58
CA ALA A 56 -20.44 -1.19 -3.78
C ALA A 56 -21.87 -1.72 -3.53
N ARG A 57 -22.09 -2.45 -2.43
CA ARG A 57 -23.41 -2.95 -2.01
C ARG A 57 -24.42 -1.84 -1.74
N ARG A 58 -23.96 -0.70 -1.23
CA ARG A 58 -24.80 0.49 -0.98
C ARG A 58 -25.05 1.35 -2.23
N GLY A 59 -24.60 0.92 -3.41
CA GLY A 59 -24.68 1.71 -4.64
C GLY A 59 -23.85 3.00 -4.57
N ARG A 60 -22.89 3.10 -3.63
CA ARG A 60 -21.99 4.24 -3.52
C ARG A 60 -20.80 4.03 -4.45
N ARG A 61 -20.41 5.11 -5.12
CA ARG A 61 -19.30 5.12 -6.06
C ARG A 61 -17.98 5.10 -5.30
N VAL A 62 -17.10 4.15 -5.63
CA VAL A 62 -15.71 4.17 -5.17
C VAL A 62 -14.90 5.04 -6.15
N PRO A 63 -14.24 6.11 -5.69
CA PRO A 63 -13.51 7.01 -6.58
C PRO A 63 -12.31 6.34 -7.26
N GLY A 64 -12.15 6.55 -8.57
CA GLY A 64 -11.04 5.98 -9.35
C GLY A 64 -9.65 6.50 -8.97
N TRP A 65 -9.54 7.67 -8.31
CA TRP A 65 -8.25 8.20 -7.86
C TRP A 65 -7.58 7.28 -6.81
N LEU A 66 -8.37 6.57 -6.00
CA LEU A 66 -7.86 5.56 -5.07
C LEU A 66 -7.19 4.42 -5.84
N GLY A 67 -7.78 4.01 -6.96
CA GLY A 67 -7.19 2.99 -7.82
C GLY A 67 -5.87 3.45 -8.44
N TRP A 68 -5.78 4.71 -8.87
CA TRP A 68 -4.51 5.28 -9.36
C TRP A 68 -3.44 5.36 -8.28
N ALA A 69 -3.81 5.74 -7.05
CA ALA A 69 -2.88 5.74 -5.93
C ALA A 69 -2.31 4.33 -5.66
N LEU A 70 -3.16 3.31 -5.68
CA LEU A 70 -2.73 1.91 -5.50
C LEU A 70 -1.84 1.41 -6.65
N VAL A 71 -2.14 1.79 -7.90
CA VAL A 71 -1.27 1.45 -9.04
C VAL A 71 0.09 2.14 -8.91
N ALA A 72 0.09 3.45 -8.66
CA ALA A 72 1.31 4.25 -8.56
C ALA A 72 2.22 3.77 -7.42
N TRP A 73 1.63 3.33 -6.29
CA TRP A 73 2.38 2.79 -5.16
C TRP A 73 2.79 1.33 -5.35
N GLY A 74 1.88 0.50 -5.84
CA GLY A 74 2.07 -0.95 -5.95
C GLY A 74 2.96 -1.36 -7.11
N ALA A 75 3.01 -0.59 -8.20
CA ALA A 75 3.84 -0.92 -9.36
C ALA A 75 5.35 -0.92 -9.05
N PRO A 76 5.93 0.12 -8.41
CA PRO A 76 7.32 0.08 -7.94
C PRO A 76 7.58 -1.10 -6.99
N LEU A 77 6.66 -1.35 -6.04
CA LEU A 77 6.80 -2.45 -5.08
C LEU A 77 6.86 -3.82 -5.77
N SER A 78 6.01 -4.00 -6.78
CA SER A 78 5.95 -5.24 -7.58
C SER A 78 7.20 -5.45 -8.42
N PHE A 79 7.79 -4.36 -8.91
CA PHE A 79 9.03 -4.41 -9.67
C PHE A 79 10.23 -4.79 -8.77
N VAL A 80 10.31 -4.23 -7.56
CA VAL A 80 11.40 -4.50 -6.62
C VAL A 80 11.29 -5.90 -5.99
N LEU A 81 10.06 -6.38 -5.73
CA LEU A 81 9.81 -7.69 -5.11
C LEU A 81 9.05 -8.65 -6.06
N PRO A 82 9.67 -9.15 -7.14
CA PRO A 82 8.99 -9.91 -8.19
C PRO A 82 8.47 -11.28 -7.72
N LYS A 83 9.08 -11.89 -6.69
CA LYS A 83 8.62 -13.16 -6.09
C LYS A 83 7.51 -12.97 -5.05
N SER A 84 7.27 -11.73 -4.61
CA SER A 84 6.24 -11.45 -3.62
C SER A 84 4.87 -11.28 -4.29
N PRO A 85 3.76 -11.45 -3.56
CA PRO A 85 2.43 -11.15 -4.07
C PRO A 85 2.14 -9.64 -4.21
N ALA A 86 3.16 -8.77 -4.22
CA ALA A 86 3.00 -7.31 -4.34
C ALA A 86 2.19 -6.87 -5.57
N TRP A 87 2.21 -7.67 -6.66
CA TRP A 87 1.44 -7.44 -7.88
C TRP A 87 -0.08 -7.38 -7.66
N THR A 88 -0.57 -7.92 -6.54
CA THR A 88 -2.00 -7.83 -6.18
C THR A 88 -2.44 -6.39 -5.94
N VAL A 89 -1.58 -5.53 -5.40
CA VAL A 89 -1.88 -4.12 -5.12
C VAL A 89 -2.21 -3.33 -6.39
N PRO A 90 -1.36 -3.31 -7.45
CA PRO A 90 -1.72 -2.64 -8.69
C PRO A 90 -2.88 -3.31 -9.42
N ALA A 91 -3.06 -4.64 -9.29
CA ALA A 91 -4.23 -5.33 -9.85
C ALA A 91 -5.55 -4.82 -9.23
N ILE A 92 -5.60 -4.69 -7.90
CA ILE A 92 -6.75 -4.09 -7.19
C ILE A 92 -6.97 -2.65 -7.66
N GLY A 93 -5.89 -1.86 -7.77
CA GLY A 93 -5.97 -0.49 -8.25
C GLY A 93 -6.57 -0.37 -9.65
N ALA A 94 -6.15 -1.24 -10.58
CA ALA A 94 -6.68 -1.31 -11.93
C ALA A 94 -8.18 -1.65 -11.94
N LEU A 95 -8.61 -2.59 -11.11
CA LEU A 95 -10.03 -2.95 -10.96
C LEU A 95 -10.87 -1.76 -10.47
N LEU A 96 -10.38 -0.98 -9.51
CA LEU A 96 -11.08 0.22 -9.03
C LEU A 96 -11.20 1.29 -10.12
N ILE A 97 -10.14 1.52 -10.90
CA ILE A 97 -10.16 2.46 -12.03
C ILE A 97 -11.19 2.02 -13.07
N LEU A 98 -11.19 0.73 -13.42
CA LEU A 98 -12.11 0.18 -14.41
C LEU A 98 -13.56 0.27 -13.94
N GLY A 99 -13.82 -0.09 -12.67
CA GLY A 99 -15.14 0.03 -12.05
C GLY A 99 -15.65 1.47 -12.03
N ASP A 100 -14.79 2.44 -11.72
CA ASP A 100 -15.15 3.86 -11.73
C ASP A 100 -15.50 4.35 -13.14
N ARG A 101 -14.68 3.99 -14.14
CA ARG A 101 -14.90 4.36 -15.54
C ARG A 101 -16.21 3.78 -16.07
N ASN A 102 -16.49 2.50 -15.81
CA ASN A 102 -17.71 1.85 -16.27
C ASN A 102 -18.96 2.49 -15.66
N ARG A 103 -18.91 2.87 -14.37
CA ARG A 103 -20.03 3.53 -13.69
C ARG A 103 -20.29 4.94 -14.20
N ARG A 104 -19.25 5.68 -14.60
CA ARG A 104 -19.40 6.99 -15.26
C ARG A 104 -20.06 6.86 -16.63
N ARG A 105 -19.60 5.89 -17.43
CA ARG A 105 -20.18 5.60 -18.76
C ARG A 105 -21.67 5.24 -18.66
N ASN A 106 -22.04 4.36 -17.74
CA ASN A 106 -23.44 3.92 -17.57
C ASN A 106 -24.37 4.99 -16.99
N ARG A 107 -23.85 6.13 -16.50
CA ARG A 107 -24.67 7.27 -16.04
C ARG A 107 -24.97 8.29 -17.13
N GLN A 108 -24.34 8.18 -18.30
CA GLN A 108 -24.53 9.09 -19.43
C GLN A 108 -25.51 8.55 -20.48
N HIS A 109 -25.99 7.32 -20.30
CA HIS A 109 -27.11 6.72 -21.02
C HIS A 109 -28.34 6.69 -20.11
#